data_AF-A0A522D4R9-F1
#
_entry.id   AF-A0A522D4R9-F1
#
_cell.length_a   1.000
_cell.length_b   1.000
_cell.length_c   1.000
_cell.angle_alpha   90.00
_cell.angle_beta   90.00
_cell.angle_gamma   90.00
#
_symmetry.space_group_name_H-M   'P 1'
#
loop_
_entity.id
_entity.type
_entity.pdbx_description
1 polymer ?
#
loop_
_entity_poly.entity_id
_entity_poly.type
_entity_poly.pdbx_seq_one_letter_code
_entity_poly.pdbx_strand_id
1 'polypeptide(L)'
;MDEKERINHYVEPVEIEIYLKKSGKVRTIIKDLFIELIDVLPSNEHSEKIFHHFLEKDSPIDLIEIMNEFPEYMRAIYDSYYQHFDLFEKLSRHFQQGTTGSIDALRLALYFTELLIKYEPTLASSKFIGDFETYNLNYLIRRLNTTGEKFMLEDSTVSYLIKRRNKAHENEPPNREFLKLVELWKYNVREKLV
;
A
#
# COMPACT_ATOMS: atom_id res chain seq x y z
N MET A 1 9.92 0.13 19.24
CA MET A 1 9.62 0.87 18.01
C MET A 1 8.89 2.14 18.41
N ASP A 2 9.42 3.29 18.05
CA ASP A 2 8.81 4.61 18.29
C ASP A 2 7.44 4.71 17.58
N GLU A 3 6.57 5.60 18.03
CA GLU A 3 5.27 5.85 17.40
C GLU A 3 5.44 6.26 15.93
N LYS A 4 6.44 7.10 15.64
CA LYS A 4 6.79 7.47 14.26
C LYS A 4 7.28 6.30 13.42
N GLU A 5 8.01 5.36 14.02
CA GLU A 5 8.45 4.15 13.33
C GLU A 5 7.24 3.25 13.04
N ARG A 6 6.25 3.14 13.95
CA ARG A 6 5.02 2.38 13.71
C ARG A 6 4.19 2.91 12.55
N ILE A 7 4.06 4.23 12.43
CA ILE A 7 3.26 4.83 11.35
C ILE A 7 3.85 4.50 9.98
N ASN A 8 5.19 4.49 9.87
CA ASN A 8 5.91 4.34 8.59
C ASN A 8 6.21 2.89 8.19
N HIS A 9 5.62 1.91 8.86
CA HIS A 9 5.75 0.50 8.50
C HIS A 9 4.38 -0.16 8.38
N TYR A 10 4.22 -1.03 7.39
CA TYR A 10 3.22 -2.09 7.47
C TYR A 10 3.79 -3.26 8.28
N VAL A 11 2.96 -3.88 9.11
CA VAL A 11 3.37 -4.99 10.00
C VAL A 11 2.63 -6.25 9.58
N GLU A 12 3.38 -7.20 9.03
CA GLU A 12 2.85 -8.50 8.61
C GLU A 12 3.18 -9.58 9.65
N PRO A 13 2.19 -10.33 10.17
CA PRO A 13 2.45 -11.44 11.07
C PRO A 13 3.00 -12.66 10.30
N VAL A 14 4.18 -13.14 10.71
CA VAL A 14 4.82 -14.34 10.16
C VAL A 14 4.74 -15.48 11.16
N GLU A 15 4.00 -16.52 10.80
CA GLU A 15 3.91 -17.76 11.57
C GLU A 15 5.15 -18.63 11.35
N ILE A 16 5.71 -19.16 12.44
CA ILE A 16 6.91 -20.00 12.42
C ILE A 16 6.63 -21.27 13.22
N GLU A 17 6.61 -22.40 12.55
CA GLU A 17 6.49 -23.70 13.19
C GLU A 17 7.85 -24.23 13.63
N ILE A 18 7.96 -24.56 14.92
CA ILE A 18 9.20 -25.08 15.52
C ILE A 18 8.93 -26.47 16.07
N TYR A 19 9.66 -27.45 15.54
CA TYR A 19 9.64 -28.81 16.06
C TYR A 19 10.60 -29.00 17.25
N LEU A 20 10.04 -29.22 18.43
CA LEU A 20 10.79 -29.50 19.65
C LEU A 20 11.07 -31.00 19.78
N LYS A 21 12.21 -31.43 19.22
CA LYS A 21 12.67 -32.84 19.20
C LYS A 21 12.61 -33.52 20.57
N LYS A 22 12.98 -32.83 21.65
CA LYS A 22 13.01 -33.40 23.01
C LYS A 22 11.63 -33.75 23.57
N SER A 23 10.57 -33.07 23.11
CA SER A 23 9.20 -33.28 23.59
C SER A 23 8.27 -33.87 22.52
N GLY A 24 8.74 -34.02 21.28
CA GLY A 24 7.92 -34.44 20.14
C GLY A 24 6.75 -33.49 19.83
N LYS A 25 6.88 -32.20 20.16
CA LYS A 25 5.79 -31.20 20.02
C LYS A 25 6.15 -30.15 18.97
N VAL A 26 5.16 -29.75 18.17
CA VAL A 26 5.23 -28.55 17.32
C VAL A 26 4.75 -27.36 18.14
N ARG A 27 5.43 -26.22 18.03
CA ARG A 27 4.96 -24.93 18.56
C ARG A 27 4.97 -23.90 17.45
N THR A 28 3.91 -23.11 17.37
CA THR A 28 3.83 -21.94 16.49
C THR A 28 4.28 -20.70 17.25
N ILE A 29 5.18 -19.92 16.66
CA ILE A 29 5.58 -18.60 17.12
C ILE A 29 5.18 -17.60 16.04
N ILE A 30 4.62 -16.46 16.46
CA ILE A 30 4.32 -15.35 15.55
C ILE A 30 5.43 -14.31 15.70
N LYS A 31 5.99 -13.87 14.58
CA LYS A 31 6.98 -12.80 14.50
C LYS A 31 6.47 -11.70 13.58
N ASP A 32 6.67 -10.46 13.98
CA ASP A 32 6.27 -9.30 13.20
C ASP A 32 7.32 -8.98 12.13
N LEU A 33 6.90 -8.96 10.87
CA LEU A 33 7.68 -8.48 9.73
C LEU A 33 7.34 -7.02 9.48
N PHE A 34 8.26 -6.13 9.84
CA PHE A 34 8.14 -4.68 9.61
C PHE A 34 8.59 -4.33 8.20
N ILE A 35 7.67 -3.85 7.37
CA ILE A 35 7.93 -3.45 5.98
C ILE A 35 7.82 -1.94 5.88
N GLU A 36 8.94 -1.28 5.61
CA GLU A 36 9.02 0.17 5.48
C GLU A 36 8.20 0.67 4.27
N LEU A 37 7.44 1.73 4.50
CA LEU A 37 6.64 2.41 3.47
C LEU A 37 7.52 3.41 2.71
N ILE A 38 8.01 3.00 1.55
CA ILE A 38 8.85 3.85 0.70
C ILE A 38 7.99 4.83 -0.08
N ASP A 39 8.19 6.12 0.17
CA ASP A 39 7.49 7.20 -0.50
C ASP A 39 7.69 7.18 -2.02
N VAL A 40 6.65 7.61 -2.73
CA VAL A 40 6.66 7.75 -4.18
C VAL A 40 7.11 9.17 -4.51
N LEU A 41 8.03 9.28 -5.46
CA LEU A 41 8.40 10.57 -6.05
C LEU A 41 7.64 10.78 -7.36
N PRO A 42 7.16 12.00 -7.64
CA PRO A 42 6.58 12.32 -8.94
C PRO A 42 7.62 12.10 -10.06
N SER A 43 7.17 11.66 -11.23
CA SER A 43 8.03 11.29 -12.36
C SER A 43 8.18 12.40 -13.40
N ASN A 44 7.34 13.43 -13.35
CA ASN A 44 7.30 14.56 -14.27
C ASN A 44 6.58 15.78 -13.66
N GLU A 45 6.67 16.93 -14.33
CA GLU A 45 6.08 18.21 -13.88
C GLU A 45 4.56 18.16 -13.66
N HIS A 46 3.82 17.34 -14.42
CA HIS A 46 2.38 17.19 -14.22
C HIS A 46 2.09 16.44 -12.93
N SER A 47 2.77 15.31 -12.72
CA SER A 47 2.61 14.51 -11.51
C SER A 47 3.07 15.25 -10.28
N GLU A 48 4.07 16.13 -10.39
CA GLU A 48 4.54 16.96 -9.28
C GLU A 48 3.44 17.93 -8.81
N LYS A 49 2.75 18.60 -9.74
CA LYS A 49 1.61 19.48 -9.40
C LYS A 49 0.49 18.74 -8.69
N ILE A 50 0.13 17.56 -9.20
CA ILE A 50 -0.91 16.71 -8.61
C ILE A 50 -0.48 16.26 -7.21
N PHE A 51 0.70 15.65 -7.09
CA PHE A 51 1.21 15.16 -5.80
C PHE A 51 1.28 16.28 -4.78
N HIS A 52 1.79 17.45 -5.15
CA HIS A 52 1.89 18.60 -4.26
C HIS A 52 0.52 19.04 -3.75
N HIS A 53 -0.49 19.15 -4.62
CA HIS A 53 -1.86 19.49 -4.22
C HIS A 53 -2.43 18.54 -3.15
N PHE A 54 -2.32 17.23 -3.38
CA PHE A 54 -2.87 16.24 -2.44
C PHE A 54 -2.06 16.09 -1.16
N LEU A 55 -0.74 16.32 -1.22
CA LEU A 55 0.16 16.39 -0.07
C LEU A 55 -0.19 17.58 0.85
N GLU A 56 -0.37 18.78 0.28
CA GLU A 56 -0.75 19.97 1.05
C GLU A 56 -2.10 19.80 1.74
N LYS A 57 -3.02 19.06 1.12
CA LYS A 57 -4.35 18.74 1.67
C LYS A 57 -4.34 17.59 2.69
N ASP A 58 -3.22 16.89 2.89
CA ASP A 58 -3.13 15.64 3.66
C ASP A 58 -4.22 14.64 3.24
N SER A 59 -4.21 14.29 1.95
CA SER A 59 -5.26 13.47 1.33
C SER A 59 -4.69 12.47 0.32
N PRO A 60 -5.43 11.38 0.03
CA PRO A 60 -5.08 10.47 -1.05
C PRO A 60 -5.32 11.15 -2.41
N ILE A 61 -4.55 10.77 -3.42
CA ILE A 61 -4.72 11.23 -4.81
C ILE A 61 -5.96 10.55 -5.38
N ASP A 62 -7.04 11.33 -5.51
CA ASP A 62 -8.34 10.89 -6.01
C ASP A 62 -8.52 11.30 -7.48
N LEU A 63 -8.74 10.33 -8.37
CA LEU A 63 -8.95 10.60 -9.80
C LEU A 63 -10.17 11.50 -10.05
N ILE A 64 -11.24 11.34 -9.26
CA ILE A 64 -12.45 12.17 -9.41
C ILE A 64 -12.13 13.62 -9.05
N GLU A 65 -11.34 13.81 -8.00
CA GLU A 65 -10.89 15.14 -7.59
C GLU A 65 -9.91 15.75 -8.60
N ILE A 66 -8.97 14.95 -9.14
CA ILE A 66 -8.04 15.43 -10.18
C ILE A 66 -8.80 15.97 -11.39
N MET A 67 -9.86 15.28 -11.85
CA MET A 67 -10.63 15.75 -13.00
C MET A 67 -11.37 17.07 -12.74
N ASN A 68 -11.67 17.38 -11.48
CA ASN A 68 -12.32 18.64 -11.10
C ASN A 68 -11.30 19.78 -10.93
N GLU A 69 -10.19 19.51 -10.26
CA GLU A 69 -9.15 20.51 -9.94
C GLU A 69 -8.18 20.77 -11.10
N PHE A 70 -7.97 19.76 -11.96
CA PHE A 70 -7.11 19.82 -13.14
C PHE A 70 -7.86 19.32 -14.40
N PRO A 71 -8.85 20.08 -14.91
CA PRO A 71 -9.69 19.65 -16.03
C PRO A 71 -8.92 19.32 -17.30
N GLU A 72 -7.70 19.84 -17.47
CA GLU A 72 -6.82 19.51 -18.59
C GLU A 72 -6.47 18.00 -18.68
N TYR A 73 -6.53 17.27 -17.56
CA TYR A 73 -6.27 15.83 -17.53
C TYR A 73 -7.55 14.99 -17.66
N MET A 74 -8.75 15.59 -17.64
CA MET A 74 -10.03 14.88 -17.60
C MET A 74 -10.16 13.85 -18.72
N ARG A 75 -9.87 14.25 -19.96
CA ARG A 75 -9.96 13.35 -21.12
C ARG A 75 -8.98 12.18 -21.00
N ALA A 76 -7.73 12.45 -20.62
CA ALA A 76 -6.71 11.42 -20.50
C ALA A 76 -7.04 10.40 -19.40
N ILE A 77 -7.57 10.88 -18.26
CA ILE A 77 -8.03 10.06 -17.14
C ILE A 77 -9.22 9.21 -17.59
N TYR A 78 -10.27 9.83 -18.13
CA TYR A 78 -11.45 9.10 -18.57
C TYR A 78 -11.11 8.01 -19.58
N ASP A 79 -10.37 8.33 -20.64
CA ASP A 79 -9.97 7.37 -21.66
C ASP A 79 -9.13 6.20 -21.10
N SER A 80 -8.35 6.44 -20.03
CA SER A 80 -7.50 5.42 -19.40
C SER A 80 -8.24 4.54 -18.39
N TYR A 81 -9.28 5.07 -17.73
CA TYR A 81 -9.92 4.42 -16.59
C TYR A 81 -11.40 4.10 -16.79
N TYR A 82 -11.99 4.37 -17.96
CA TYR A 82 -13.43 4.22 -18.19
C TYR A 82 -14.00 2.84 -17.81
N GLN A 83 -13.22 1.76 -17.96
CA GLN A 83 -13.67 0.39 -17.63
C GLN A 83 -13.84 0.15 -16.13
N HIS A 84 -13.17 0.94 -15.30
CA HIS A 84 -13.16 0.81 -13.84
C HIS A 84 -13.65 2.08 -13.14
N PHE A 85 -14.28 2.99 -13.88
CA PHE A 85 -14.69 4.30 -13.38
C PHE A 85 -15.62 4.19 -12.16
N ASP A 86 -16.60 3.27 -12.19
CA ASP A 86 -17.49 3.00 -11.06
C ASP A 86 -16.74 2.58 -9.78
N LEU A 87 -15.59 1.92 -9.91
CA LEU A 87 -14.74 1.54 -8.77
C LEU A 87 -13.99 2.76 -8.24
N PHE A 88 -13.48 3.63 -9.11
CA PHE A 88 -12.86 4.89 -8.71
C PHE A 88 -13.85 5.85 -8.05
N GLU A 89 -15.11 5.91 -8.50
CA GLU A 89 -16.16 6.69 -7.81
C GLU A 89 -16.47 6.14 -6.42
N LYS A 90 -16.51 4.81 -6.26
CA LYS A 90 -16.65 4.18 -4.93
C LYS A 90 -15.45 4.50 -4.04
N LEU A 91 -14.23 4.39 -4.59
CA LEU A 91 -12.99 4.72 -3.88
C LEU A 91 -13.00 6.18 -3.42
N SER A 92 -13.35 7.12 -4.31
CA SER A 92 -13.49 8.55 -3.99
C SER A 92 -14.42 8.80 -2.80
N ARG A 93 -15.60 8.16 -2.78
CA ARG A 93 -16.51 8.26 -1.62
C ARG A 93 -15.90 7.72 -0.33
N HIS A 94 -15.16 6.62 -0.41
CA HIS A 94 -14.48 6.06 0.77
C HIS A 94 -13.31 6.92 1.22
N PHE A 95 -12.59 7.58 0.31
CA PHE A 95 -11.60 8.60 0.67
C PHE A 95 -12.22 9.75 1.45
N GLN A 96 -13.32 10.33 0.96
CA GLN A 96 -14.02 11.44 1.64
C GLN A 96 -14.54 11.04 3.04
N GLN A 97 -15.09 9.83 3.17
CA GLN A 97 -15.55 9.32 4.46
C GLN A 97 -14.38 8.95 5.40
N GLY A 98 -13.28 8.44 4.85
CA GLY A 98 -12.09 8.07 5.61
C GLY A 98 -11.34 9.28 6.15
N THR A 99 -11.22 10.36 5.37
CA THR A 99 -10.60 11.62 5.82
C THR A 99 -11.41 12.30 6.91
N THR A 100 -12.73 12.10 6.94
CA THR A 100 -13.63 12.58 8.03
C THR A 100 -13.66 11.66 9.26
N GLY A 101 -12.88 10.58 9.27
CA GLY A 101 -12.62 9.75 10.45
C GLY A 101 -13.29 8.37 10.45
N SER A 102 -13.96 7.97 9.37
CA SER A 102 -14.55 6.63 9.28
C SER A 102 -13.48 5.55 9.03
N ILE A 103 -13.23 4.73 10.05
CA ILE A 103 -12.27 3.61 9.98
C ILE A 103 -12.71 2.57 8.95
N ASP A 104 -14.00 2.25 8.89
CA ASP A 104 -14.52 1.29 7.91
C ASP A 104 -14.35 1.82 6.47
N ALA A 105 -14.51 3.13 6.27
CA ALA A 105 -14.23 3.74 4.98
C ALA A 105 -12.74 3.68 4.62
N LEU A 106 -11.82 3.87 5.59
CA LEU A 106 -10.39 3.69 5.36
C LEU A 106 -10.05 2.24 4.97
N ARG A 107 -10.66 1.24 5.62
CA ARG A 107 -10.48 -0.17 5.26
C ARG A 107 -11.02 -0.49 3.87
N LEU A 108 -12.19 0.05 3.52
CA LEU A 108 -12.76 -0.13 2.17
C LEU A 108 -11.93 0.61 1.11
N ALA A 109 -11.45 1.82 1.39
CA ALA A 109 -10.54 2.53 0.52
C ALA A 109 -9.26 1.73 0.26
N LEU A 110 -8.66 1.16 1.33
CA LEU A 110 -7.49 0.31 1.22
C LEU A 110 -7.76 -0.89 0.31
N TYR A 111 -8.86 -1.60 0.54
CA TYR A 111 -9.27 -2.73 -0.30
C TYR A 111 -9.43 -2.35 -1.78
N PHE A 112 -10.11 -1.23 -2.08
CA PHE A 112 -10.27 -0.78 -3.46
C PHE A 112 -8.96 -0.34 -4.09
N THR A 113 -8.06 0.30 -3.34
CA THR A 113 -6.69 0.62 -3.80
C THR A 113 -5.91 -0.66 -4.13
N GLU A 114 -5.98 -1.71 -3.31
CA GLU A 114 -5.35 -3.01 -3.59
C GLU A 114 -5.93 -3.70 -4.83
N LEU A 115 -7.22 -3.50 -5.10
CA LEU A 115 -7.85 -4.00 -6.31
C LEU A 115 -7.39 -3.21 -7.54
N LEU A 116 -7.38 -1.87 -7.45
CA LEU A 116 -7.17 -0.97 -8.59
C LEU A 116 -5.69 -0.88 -9.00
N ILE A 117 -4.75 -1.00 -8.06
CA ILE A 117 -3.31 -1.01 -8.34
C ILE A 117 -2.90 -2.13 -9.32
N LYS A 118 -3.69 -3.20 -9.43
CA LYS A 118 -3.46 -4.32 -10.36
C LYS A 118 -3.61 -3.92 -11.83
N TYR A 119 -4.28 -2.79 -12.11
CA TYR A 119 -4.50 -2.24 -13.46
C TYR A 119 -3.50 -1.13 -13.82
N GLU A 120 -2.55 -0.84 -12.93
CA GLU A 120 -1.47 0.12 -13.18
C GLU A 120 -0.23 -0.57 -13.78
N PRO A 121 0.60 0.15 -14.56
CA PRO A 121 0.42 1.54 -14.99
C PRO A 121 -0.53 1.68 -16.19
N THR A 122 -1.31 2.76 -16.22
CA THR A 122 -2.06 3.21 -17.40
C THR A 122 -1.33 4.31 -18.18
N LEU A 123 -1.90 4.72 -19.32
CA LEU A 123 -1.38 5.86 -20.08
C LEU A 123 -1.43 7.16 -19.27
N ALA A 124 -2.53 7.38 -18.53
CA ALA A 124 -2.69 8.56 -17.71
C ALA A 124 -1.70 8.59 -16.54
N SER A 125 -1.53 7.49 -15.80
CA SER A 125 -0.57 7.44 -14.70
C SER A 125 0.88 7.55 -15.17
N SER A 126 1.21 6.93 -16.31
CA SER A 126 2.58 7.01 -16.86
C SER A 126 2.95 8.42 -17.32
N LYS A 127 2.00 9.17 -17.89
CA LYS A 127 2.29 10.47 -18.52
C LYS A 127 1.99 11.68 -17.65
N PHE A 128 1.00 11.59 -16.77
CA PHE A 128 0.44 12.77 -16.09
C PHE A 128 0.36 12.60 -14.58
N ILE A 129 -0.14 11.47 -14.08
CA ILE A 129 -0.50 11.36 -12.66
C ILE A 129 0.68 10.88 -11.82
N GLY A 130 1.52 9.98 -12.34
CA GLY A 130 2.55 9.28 -11.56
C GLY A 130 2.03 8.00 -10.89
N ASP A 131 2.85 7.41 -10.02
CA ASP A 131 2.51 6.19 -9.25
C ASP A 131 1.61 6.53 -8.05
N PHE A 132 0.43 7.05 -8.35
CA PHE A 132 -0.52 7.55 -7.35
C PHE A 132 -1.15 6.44 -6.51
N GLU A 133 -1.32 5.23 -7.06
CA GLU A 133 -1.86 4.11 -6.27
C GLU A 133 -0.92 3.69 -5.15
N THR A 134 0.40 3.72 -5.38
CA THR A 134 1.34 3.44 -4.28
C THR A 134 1.38 4.58 -3.27
N TYR A 135 1.24 5.83 -3.71
CA TYR A 135 1.07 6.96 -2.80
C TYR A 135 -0.17 6.75 -1.91
N ASN A 136 -1.30 6.38 -2.53
CA ASN A 136 -2.56 6.10 -1.83
C ASN A 136 -2.42 4.93 -0.85
N LEU A 137 -1.77 3.84 -1.27
CA LEU A 137 -1.50 2.70 -0.41
C LEU A 137 -0.72 3.12 0.84
N ASN A 138 0.39 3.84 0.67
CA ASN A 138 1.19 4.33 1.80
C ASN A 138 0.37 5.28 2.70
N TYR A 139 -0.38 6.20 2.10
CA TYR A 139 -1.26 7.12 2.82
C TYR A 139 -2.27 6.36 3.69
N LEU A 140 -3.01 5.41 3.12
CA LEU A 140 -4.04 4.64 3.82
C LEU A 140 -3.46 3.78 4.94
N ILE A 141 -2.32 3.11 4.70
CA ILE A 141 -1.61 2.34 5.72
C ILE A 141 -1.21 3.25 6.89
N ARG A 142 -0.61 4.42 6.61
CA ARG A 142 -0.23 5.39 7.64
C ARG A 142 -1.45 5.88 8.43
N ARG A 143 -2.54 6.20 7.73
CA ARG A 143 -3.80 6.63 8.37
C ARG A 143 -4.44 5.52 9.21
N LEU A 144 -4.38 4.27 8.80
CA LEU A 144 -4.86 3.16 9.61
C LEU A 144 -3.94 2.89 10.81
N ASN A 145 -2.62 3.00 10.63
CA ASN A 145 -1.64 2.87 11.70
C ASN A 145 -1.88 3.89 12.84
N THR A 146 -2.29 5.13 12.53
CA THR A 146 -2.59 6.15 13.55
C THR A 146 -3.84 5.83 14.37
N THR A 147 -4.77 5.01 13.85
CA THR A 147 -5.95 4.58 14.60
C THR A 147 -5.63 3.50 15.65
N GLY A 148 -4.49 2.81 15.50
CA GLY A 148 -4.13 1.65 16.32
C GLY A 148 -4.91 0.37 16.02
N GLU A 149 -5.85 0.41 15.06
CA GLU A 149 -6.61 -0.74 14.62
C GLU A 149 -5.75 -1.72 13.81
N LYS A 150 -6.08 -3.01 13.95
CA LYS A 150 -5.48 -4.04 13.10
C LYS A 150 -6.16 -4.06 11.73
N PHE A 151 -5.37 -4.27 10.71
CA PHE A 151 -5.79 -4.53 9.34
C PHE A 151 -4.76 -5.45 8.68
N MET A 152 -5.16 -6.09 7.57
CA MET A 152 -4.32 -6.99 6.81
C MET A 152 -4.36 -6.54 5.35
N LEU A 153 -3.25 -6.71 4.66
CA LEU A 153 -3.15 -6.53 3.21
C LEU A 153 -3.27 -7.89 2.51
N GLU A 154 -3.59 -7.87 1.21
CA GLU A 154 -3.46 -9.04 0.37
C GLU A 154 -1.99 -9.48 0.27
N ASP A 155 -1.75 -10.79 0.18
CA ASP A 155 -0.40 -11.35 0.00
C ASP A 155 0.34 -10.72 -1.20
N SER A 156 -0.40 -10.36 -2.25
CA SER A 156 0.15 -9.71 -3.44
C SER A 156 0.68 -8.29 -3.14
N THR A 157 -0.05 -7.53 -2.31
CA THR A 157 0.32 -6.19 -1.84
C THR A 157 1.49 -6.26 -0.86
N VAL A 158 1.51 -7.23 0.06
CA VAL A 158 2.65 -7.46 0.96
C VAL A 158 3.92 -7.75 0.16
N SER A 159 3.83 -8.63 -0.84
CA SER A 159 4.94 -8.93 -1.76
C SER A 159 5.42 -7.69 -2.51
N TYR A 160 4.48 -6.85 -2.97
CA TYR A 160 4.77 -5.58 -3.64
C TYR A 160 5.54 -4.62 -2.73
N LEU A 161 5.11 -4.41 -1.49
CA LEU A 161 5.78 -3.55 -0.51
C LEU A 161 7.19 -4.06 -0.17
N ILE A 162 7.35 -5.38 0.04
CA ILE A 162 8.68 -5.99 0.26
C ILE A 162 9.62 -5.71 -0.92
N LYS A 163 9.12 -5.82 -2.16
CA LYS A 163 9.90 -5.56 -3.37
C LYS A 163 10.33 -4.09 -3.44
N ARG A 164 9.43 -3.14 -3.16
CA ARG A 164 9.75 -1.71 -3.11
C ARG A 164 10.82 -1.41 -2.07
N ARG A 165 10.64 -1.91 -0.84
CA ARG A 165 11.61 -1.77 0.25
C ARG A 165 12.98 -2.30 -0.17
N ASN A 166 13.04 -3.51 -0.72
CA ASN A 166 14.33 -4.09 -1.12
C ASN A 166 15.03 -3.28 -2.22
N LYS A 167 14.27 -2.68 -3.14
CA LYS A 167 14.82 -1.79 -4.17
C LYS A 167 15.38 -0.51 -3.56
N ALA A 168 14.70 0.09 -2.58
CA ALA A 168 15.17 1.30 -1.92
C ALA A 168 16.50 1.10 -1.18
N HIS A 169 16.69 -0.08 -0.57
CA HIS A 169 17.90 -0.42 0.20
C HIS A 169 18.89 -1.31 -0.59
N GLU A 170 18.83 -1.33 -1.92
CA GLU A 170 19.68 -2.24 -2.73
C GLU A 170 21.18 -1.98 -2.56
N ASN A 171 21.55 -0.75 -2.20
CA ASN A 171 22.93 -0.30 -2.00
C ASN A 171 23.41 -0.44 -0.54
N GLU A 172 22.56 -0.94 0.35
CA GLU A 172 22.86 -1.10 1.77
C GLU A 172 23.23 -2.55 2.14
N PRO A 173 23.93 -2.76 3.27
CA PRO A 173 24.15 -4.10 3.79
C PRO A 173 22.81 -4.85 4.00
N PRO A 174 22.72 -6.12 3.60
CA PRO A 174 21.48 -6.87 3.70
C PRO A 174 21.05 -7.07 5.15
N ASN A 175 19.81 -6.68 5.46
CA ASN A 175 19.17 -6.99 6.74
C ASN A 175 18.80 -8.48 6.78
N ARG A 176 19.67 -9.29 7.40
CA ARG A 176 19.52 -10.76 7.45
C ARG A 176 18.24 -11.21 8.17
N GLU A 177 17.83 -10.50 9.23
CA GLU A 177 16.62 -10.85 9.98
C GLU A 177 15.38 -10.63 9.12
N PHE A 178 15.28 -9.45 8.49
CA PHE A 178 14.20 -9.14 7.56
C PHE A 178 14.11 -10.17 6.43
N LEU A 179 15.24 -10.47 5.78
CA LEU A 179 15.28 -11.45 4.69
C LEU A 179 14.83 -12.85 5.15
N LYS A 180 15.18 -13.25 6.38
CA LYS A 180 14.76 -14.54 6.92
C LYS A 180 13.26 -14.58 7.20
N LEU A 181 12.69 -13.51 7.75
CA LEU A 181 11.24 -13.40 7.95
C LEU A 181 10.47 -13.39 6.62
N VAL A 182 10.99 -12.70 5.59
CA VAL A 182 10.41 -12.72 4.24
C VAL A 182 10.44 -14.12 3.63
N GLU A 183 11.52 -14.89 3.84
CA GLU A 183 11.62 -16.28 3.37
C GLU A 183 10.54 -17.17 4.01
N LEU A 184 10.37 -17.06 5.34
CA LEU A 184 9.36 -17.80 6.10
C LEU A 184 7.93 -17.39 5.70
N TRP A 185 7.69 -16.09 5.56
CA TRP A 185 6.40 -15.59 5.09
C TRP A 185 6.03 -16.15 3.70
N LYS A 186 6.99 -16.15 2.76
CA LYS A 186 6.78 -16.75 1.43
C LYS A 186 6.47 -18.24 1.47
N TYR A 187 7.05 -18.97 2.43
CA TYR A 187 6.74 -20.38 2.64
C TYR A 187 5.28 -20.57 3.08
N ASN A 188 4.84 -19.78 4.07
CA ASN A 188 3.46 -19.83 4.58
C ASN A 188 2.42 -19.50 3.50
N VAL A 189 2.68 -18.47 2.68
CA VAL A 189 1.78 -18.10 1.57
C VAL A 189 1.66 -19.23 0.55
N ARG A 190 2.76 -19.94 0.26
CA ARG A 190 2.76 -21.06 -0.69
C ARG A 190 2.03 -22.28 -0.16
N GLU A 191 2.17 -22.63 1.12
CA GLU A 191 1.43 -23.75 1.71
C GLU A 191 -0.08 -23.52 1.71
N LYS A 192 -0.55 -22.29 1.87
CA LYS A 192 -1.99 -21.96 1.81
C LYS A 192 -2.63 -22.19 0.42
N LEU A 193 -1.83 -22.34 -0.63
CA LEU A 193 -2.29 -22.55 -2.01
C LEU A 193 -2.33 -24.04 -2.42
N VAL A 194 -1.93 -24.96 -1.54
CA VAL A 194 -1.87 -26.42 -1.77
C VAL A 194 -3.06 -27.13 -1.15
#